data_AF-A0A1F9NBR7-F1
#
_entry.id   AF-A0A1F9NBR7-F1
#
_cell.length_a   1.000
_cell.length_b   1.000
_cell.length_c   1.000
_cell.angle_alpha   90.00
_cell.angle_beta   90.00
_cell.angle_gamma   90.00
#
_symmetry.space_group_name_H-M   'P 1'
#
loop_
_entity.id
_entity.type
_entity.pdbx_description
1 polymer ?
#
loop_
_entity_poly.entity_id
_entity_poly.type
_entity_poly.pdbx_seq_one_letter_code
_entity_poly.pdbx_strand_id
1 'polypeptide(L)'
;MTIEETHGGQSSAVELSTTTEPENTSSCCWASTNKAPDKEPIIANPPSKDVAGTTLTKVQQSKLIDEPKDEDSKKLKHKHNDNRLPCRERYEQMCEEMKTLNEYKQARLVRRFVQSLAAQEQAELPIEIENDLLWILMRSMLREVDETGSKSTSYELSEEAIQTLYAVATTQPAFEKQNKHRALDIAAQLNGDGFIDGAKNNWKSMSPTARIEALTTIANRTAHQFGLPNVELVPYEEKKRRSKVVGQFSQDKILINTRGDLMDDFREVFNTVVHEVCHAYQAQLVEKSMADGMTSSHPDFQQVFAFWLNWQVYMPASRQSSEHRQYRMQPLEAYAWSTADIIVEAALAGNK
;
A
#
# COMPACT_ATOMS: atom_id res chain seq x y z
N MET A 1 -17.78 32.13 55.93
CA MET A 1 -16.97 31.81 57.11
C MET A 1 -15.80 30.98 56.61
N THR A 2 -14.67 31.66 56.46
CA THR A 2 -13.38 31.20 55.97
C THR A 2 -12.69 30.38 57.05
N ILE A 3 -12.10 29.22 56.71
CA ILE A 3 -10.97 28.66 57.46
C ILE A 3 -9.96 28.12 56.45
N GLU A 4 -8.72 28.54 56.69
CA GLU A 4 -7.49 28.34 55.95
C GLU A 4 -6.88 26.94 56.12
N GLU A 5 -5.87 26.75 55.27
CA GLU A 5 -4.89 25.68 55.10
C GLU A 5 -4.30 25.07 56.39
N THR A 6 -3.87 23.81 56.28
CA THR A 6 -2.57 23.38 56.82
C THR A 6 -1.97 22.25 55.98
N HIS A 7 -0.69 22.42 55.67
CA HIS A 7 0.21 21.48 55.02
C HIS A 7 0.49 20.22 55.88
N GLY A 8 0.75 19.11 55.19
CA GLY A 8 1.36 17.91 55.77
C GLY A 8 1.88 17.01 54.65
N GLY A 9 3.14 17.19 54.27
CA GLY A 9 3.80 16.36 53.26
C GLY A 9 4.18 14.98 53.79
N GLN A 10 4.20 14.00 52.90
CA GLN A 10 5.11 12.87 52.95
C GLN A 10 5.34 12.34 51.54
N SER A 11 6.51 12.69 51.01
CA SER A 11 7.12 12.14 49.81
C SER A 11 7.56 10.70 50.12
N SER A 12 7.05 9.73 49.39
CA SER A 12 7.59 8.37 49.35
C SER A 12 8.15 8.13 47.95
N ALA A 13 9.48 8.05 47.91
CA ALA A 13 10.25 7.69 46.74
C ALA A 13 9.91 6.26 46.32
N VAL A 14 9.46 6.08 45.09
CA VAL A 14 9.36 4.76 44.45
C VAL A 14 10.68 4.51 43.73
N GLU A 15 11.38 3.47 44.19
CA GLU A 15 12.64 2.98 43.64
C GLU A 15 12.46 2.60 42.16
N LEU A 16 13.23 3.26 41.28
CA LEU A 16 13.45 2.83 39.91
C LEU A 16 14.33 1.57 39.93
N SER A 17 13.70 0.41 39.76
CA SER A 17 14.39 -0.82 39.40
C SER A 17 14.79 -0.76 37.92
N THR A 18 16.07 -0.54 37.67
CA THR A 18 16.69 -0.66 36.35
C THR A 18 16.75 -2.13 35.93
N THR A 19 15.75 -2.58 35.19
CA THR A 19 15.88 -3.78 34.36
C THR A 19 16.61 -3.39 33.08
N THR A 20 17.85 -3.85 32.97
CA THR A 20 18.67 -3.84 31.76
C THR A 20 17.94 -4.57 30.63
N GLU A 21 17.55 -3.83 29.60
CA GLU A 21 17.14 -4.42 28.32
C GLU A 21 18.34 -5.11 27.68
N PRO A 22 18.17 -6.31 27.09
CA PRO A 22 19.21 -6.91 26.27
C PRO A 22 19.36 -6.08 24.99
N GLU A 23 20.56 -5.54 24.77
CA GLU A 23 21.00 -4.94 23.52
C GLU A 23 20.85 -5.96 22.38
N ASN A 24 19.70 -5.93 21.70
CA ASN A 24 19.50 -6.64 20.44
C ASN A 24 19.94 -5.69 19.32
N THR A 25 21.24 -5.49 19.16
CA THR A 25 21.82 -4.75 18.04
C THR A 25 21.76 -5.62 16.78
N SER A 26 20.55 -5.80 16.24
CA SER A 26 20.36 -6.20 14.85
C SER A 26 20.74 -5.00 13.98
N SER A 27 22.01 -4.92 13.62
CA SER A 27 22.54 -4.00 12.62
C SER A 27 21.83 -4.25 11.29
N CYS A 28 20.70 -3.58 11.08
CA CYS A 28 20.04 -3.45 9.80
C CYS A 28 21.07 -3.00 8.75
N CYS A 29 21.04 -3.54 7.53
CA CYS A 29 22.00 -3.16 6.47
C CYS A 29 22.03 -1.64 6.20
N TRP A 30 20.95 -0.95 6.56
CA TRP A 30 20.84 0.51 6.61
C TRP A 30 21.86 1.22 7.54
N ALA A 31 22.28 0.61 8.64
CA ALA A 31 23.08 1.28 9.67
C ALA A 31 24.61 1.22 9.43
N SER A 32 25.10 0.31 8.57
CA SER A 32 26.55 0.08 8.43
C SER A 32 27.23 0.80 7.26
N THR A 33 26.46 1.42 6.35
CA THR A 33 27.01 2.19 5.24
C THR A 33 26.69 3.68 5.39
N ASN A 34 27.48 4.35 6.23
CA ASN A 34 27.53 5.80 6.34
C ASN A 34 27.89 6.44 5.00
N LYS A 35 26.87 6.84 4.26
CA LYS A 35 26.65 8.18 3.69
C LYS A 35 25.21 8.16 3.17
N ALA A 36 24.33 8.97 3.78
CA ALA A 36 23.15 9.41 3.05
C ALA A 36 23.67 9.92 1.68
N PRO A 37 23.11 9.48 0.55
CA PRO A 37 23.51 10.06 -0.72
C PRO A 37 23.25 11.58 -0.60
N ASP A 38 24.24 12.40 -0.97
CA ASP A 38 24.16 13.88 -0.93
C ASP A 38 22.95 14.44 -1.73
N LYS A 39 22.24 13.55 -2.44
CA LYS A 39 20.89 13.74 -2.95
C LYS A 39 20.10 12.44 -2.76
N GLU A 40 19.14 12.43 -1.84
CA GLU A 40 18.05 11.47 -1.90
C GLU A 40 17.43 11.55 -3.31
N PRO A 41 17.04 10.41 -3.93
CA PRO A 41 16.36 10.46 -5.20
C PRO A 41 15.11 11.33 -5.04
N ILE A 42 15.06 12.43 -5.77
CA ILE A 42 13.82 13.18 -5.96
C ILE A 42 12.88 12.20 -6.65
N ILE A 43 11.97 11.61 -5.88
CA ILE A 43 10.94 10.72 -6.40
C ILE A 43 10.05 11.62 -7.26
N ALA A 44 10.18 11.49 -8.58
CA ALA A 44 9.32 12.22 -9.50
C ALA A 44 7.86 11.83 -9.24
N ASN A 45 6.95 12.81 -9.37
CA ASN A 45 5.52 12.62 -9.18
C ASN A 45 5.04 11.34 -9.89
N PRO A 46 4.11 10.57 -9.28
CA PRO A 46 3.53 9.43 -9.96
C PRO A 46 2.98 9.88 -11.31
N PRO A 47 3.31 9.19 -12.42
CA PRO A 47 2.61 9.45 -13.66
C PRO A 47 1.13 9.13 -13.41
N SER A 48 0.27 10.12 -13.66
CA SER A 48 -1.14 9.89 -13.93
C SER A 48 -1.21 8.80 -15.00
N LYS A 49 -1.50 7.55 -14.61
CA LYS A 49 -1.74 6.46 -15.56
C LYS A 49 -3.11 6.70 -16.18
N ASP A 50 -3.15 7.59 -17.16
CA ASP A 50 -4.00 7.34 -18.32
C ASP A 50 -3.43 6.12 -19.03
N VAL A 51 -4.27 5.11 -19.22
CA VAL A 51 -4.01 4.05 -20.19
C VAL A 51 -4.13 4.66 -21.59
N ALA A 52 -3.14 5.44 -22.00
CA ALA A 52 -2.81 5.77 -23.38
C ALA A 52 -1.60 6.72 -23.38
N GLY A 53 -0.55 6.34 -24.11
CA GLY A 53 0.77 6.94 -24.00
C GLY A 53 0.83 8.45 -24.13
N THR A 54 1.65 9.08 -23.29
CA THR A 54 2.27 10.36 -23.63
C THR A 54 3.67 10.46 -23.04
N THR A 55 4.57 10.97 -23.86
CA THR A 55 6.03 11.08 -23.72
C THR A 55 6.45 12.04 -22.59
N LEU A 56 7.31 11.59 -21.67
CA LEU A 56 7.91 12.44 -20.64
C LEU A 56 9.14 13.20 -21.17
N THR A 57 9.19 14.50 -20.94
CA THR A 57 10.23 15.42 -21.42
C THR A 57 11.51 15.39 -20.58
N LYS A 58 12.62 15.10 -21.29
CA LYS A 58 14.05 15.35 -21.05
C LYS A 58 14.47 15.99 -19.71
N VAL A 59 15.16 15.20 -18.89
CA VAL A 59 16.26 15.66 -18.02
C VAL A 59 17.51 14.91 -18.42
N GLN A 60 18.59 15.66 -18.67
CA GLN A 60 19.88 15.18 -19.18
C GLN A 60 20.52 14.15 -18.23
N GLN A 61 20.80 12.94 -18.71
CA GLN A 61 21.82 12.08 -18.13
C GLN A 61 22.95 11.86 -19.14
N SER A 62 24.17 12.18 -18.68
CA SER A 62 25.40 12.00 -19.42
C SER A 62 26.09 10.69 -19.02
N LYS A 63 26.56 9.96 -20.03
CA LYS A 63 27.62 8.94 -20.03
C LYS A 63 27.30 7.56 -19.42
N LEU A 64 26.98 6.65 -20.35
CA LEU A 64 27.63 5.35 -20.59
C LEU A 64 27.89 4.45 -19.38
N ILE A 65 27.11 3.38 -19.27
CA ILE A 65 27.55 2.12 -18.66
C ILE A 65 27.28 1.01 -19.68
N ASP A 66 28.34 0.42 -20.20
CA ASP A 66 28.29 -0.80 -21.02
C ASP A 66 27.66 -1.95 -20.22
N GLU A 67 26.69 -2.65 -20.80
CA GLU A 67 26.20 -3.92 -20.28
C GLU A 67 27.32 -4.97 -20.34
N PRO A 68 27.73 -5.59 -19.21
CA PRO A 68 28.72 -6.66 -19.27
C PRO A 68 28.09 -7.94 -19.80
N LYS A 69 28.75 -8.54 -20.80
CA LYS A 69 28.38 -9.82 -21.42
C LYS A 69 28.26 -10.96 -20.40
N ASP A 70 27.33 -11.85 -20.68
CA ASP A 70 26.73 -12.92 -19.86
C ASP A 70 27.68 -14.07 -19.41
N GLU A 71 28.98 -13.82 -19.20
CA GLU A 71 29.93 -14.87 -18.78
C GLU A 71 30.04 -15.05 -17.26
N ASP A 72 29.72 -14.03 -16.46
CA ASP A 72 29.77 -14.11 -14.99
C ASP A 72 28.60 -14.90 -14.37
N SER A 73 27.54 -15.18 -15.13
CA SER A 73 26.34 -15.88 -14.66
C SER A 73 26.59 -17.36 -14.32
N LYS A 74 27.71 -17.95 -14.78
CA LYS A 74 28.11 -19.33 -14.47
C LYS A 74 28.87 -19.49 -13.14
N LYS A 75 29.56 -18.46 -12.65
CA LYS A 75 30.34 -18.54 -11.39
C LYS A 75 29.48 -18.41 -10.12
N LEU A 76 28.32 -17.76 -10.20
CA LEU A 76 27.36 -17.67 -9.08
C LEU A 76 26.55 -18.95 -8.82
N LYS A 77 26.70 -20.01 -9.63
CA LYS A 77 25.82 -21.20 -9.58
C LYS A 77 26.16 -22.25 -8.51
N HIS A 78 27.22 -22.09 -7.71
CA HIS A 78 27.76 -23.22 -6.92
C HIS A 78 27.88 -23.03 -5.39
N LYS A 79 27.25 -22.00 -4.78
CA LYS A 79 27.27 -21.90 -3.31
C LYS A 79 25.93 -21.80 -2.57
N HIS A 80 24.84 -21.32 -3.17
CA HIS A 80 23.78 -20.70 -2.33
C HIS A 80 22.34 -21.13 -2.64
N ASN A 81 22.10 -22.43 -2.79
CA ASN A 81 20.72 -22.94 -2.73
C ASN A 81 20.62 -24.07 -1.70
N ASP A 82 21.24 -23.87 -0.52
CA ASP A 82 20.98 -24.74 0.61
C ASP A 82 19.68 -24.30 1.29
N ASN A 83 18.55 -24.74 0.74
CA ASN A 83 17.21 -24.53 1.28
C ASN A 83 17.01 -25.18 2.67
N ARG A 84 18.08 -25.70 3.29
CA ARG A 84 18.08 -26.20 4.67
C ARG A 84 18.28 -25.08 5.70
N LEU A 85 18.79 -23.92 5.31
CA LEU A 85 18.97 -22.79 6.22
C LEU A 85 17.66 -22.02 6.44
N PRO A 86 17.38 -21.53 7.67
CA PRO A 86 16.25 -20.64 7.95
C PRO A 86 16.25 -19.40 7.04
N CYS A 87 15.05 -18.91 6.70
CA CYS A 87 14.87 -17.73 5.83
C CYS A 87 15.71 -16.52 6.27
N ARG A 88 15.76 -16.23 7.58
CA ARG A 88 16.55 -15.12 8.14
C ARG A 88 18.05 -15.26 7.88
N GLU A 89 18.59 -16.47 8.04
CA GLU A 89 20.01 -16.73 7.78
C GLU A 89 20.34 -16.64 6.28
N ARG A 90 19.43 -17.10 5.40
CA ARG A 90 19.58 -16.92 3.95
C ARG A 90 19.57 -15.45 3.55
N TYR A 91 18.70 -14.64 4.18
CA TYR A 91 18.65 -13.19 3.97
C TYR A 91 19.94 -12.51 4.45
N GLU A 92 20.44 -12.83 5.63
CA GLU A 92 21.70 -12.29 6.16
C GLU A 92 22.90 -12.62 5.24
N GLN A 93 22.98 -13.86 4.72
CA GLN A 93 24.00 -14.24 3.75
C GLN A 93 23.89 -13.44 2.44
N MET A 94 22.67 -13.26 1.93
CA MET A 94 22.43 -12.43 0.76
C MET A 94 22.90 -10.98 1.00
N CYS A 95 22.60 -10.41 2.16
CA CYS A 95 23.02 -9.07 2.53
C CYS A 95 24.53 -8.90 2.58
N GLU A 96 25.28 -9.88 3.11
CA GLU A 96 26.74 -9.85 3.08
C GLU A 96 27.29 -9.89 1.64
N GLU A 97 26.71 -10.70 0.77
CA GLU A 97 27.10 -10.76 -0.64
C GLU A 97 26.84 -9.42 -1.35
N MET A 98 25.68 -8.82 -1.10
CA MET A 98 25.25 -7.55 -1.69
C MET A 98 26.24 -6.39 -1.48
N LYS A 99 26.98 -6.38 -0.36
CA LYS A 99 27.99 -5.34 -0.05
C LYS A 99 29.08 -5.22 -1.12
N THR A 100 29.32 -6.28 -1.88
CA THR A 100 30.36 -6.33 -2.92
C THR A 100 29.81 -6.13 -4.34
N LEU A 101 28.49 -6.02 -4.48
CA LEU A 101 27.79 -5.98 -5.76
C LEU A 101 27.36 -4.57 -6.13
N ASN A 102 27.31 -4.30 -7.44
CA ASN A 102 26.61 -3.12 -7.95
C ASN A 102 25.09 -3.32 -7.88
N GLU A 103 24.33 -2.23 -8.01
CA GLU A 103 22.86 -2.25 -7.81
C GLU A 103 22.13 -3.23 -8.75
N TYR A 104 22.57 -3.36 -10.01
CA TYR A 104 21.99 -4.34 -10.94
C TYR A 104 22.18 -5.79 -10.45
N LYS A 105 23.39 -6.12 -9.99
CA LYS A 105 23.70 -7.44 -9.44
C LYS A 105 22.97 -7.68 -8.12
N GLN A 106 22.78 -6.65 -7.29
CA GLN A 106 21.99 -6.72 -6.07
C GLN A 106 20.52 -7.06 -6.37
N ALA A 107 19.86 -6.35 -7.30
CA ALA A 107 18.48 -6.65 -7.67
C ALA A 107 18.34 -8.06 -8.23
N ARG A 108 19.29 -8.52 -9.05
CA ARG A 108 19.32 -9.91 -9.53
C ARG A 108 19.41 -10.93 -8.39
N LEU A 109 20.18 -10.63 -7.35
CA LEU A 109 20.32 -11.50 -6.19
C LEU A 109 19.03 -11.53 -5.36
N VAL A 110 18.41 -10.37 -5.12
CA VAL A 110 17.11 -10.27 -4.45
C VAL A 110 16.02 -11.04 -5.19
N ARG A 111 15.95 -10.91 -6.52
CA ARG A 111 14.99 -11.67 -7.33
C ARG A 111 15.13 -13.18 -7.13
N ARG A 112 16.37 -13.69 -7.08
CA ARG A 112 16.63 -15.11 -6.80
C ARG A 112 16.24 -15.50 -5.39
N PHE A 113 16.51 -14.65 -4.40
CA PHE A 113 16.10 -14.88 -3.03
C PHE A 113 14.57 -15.01 -2.93
N VAL A 114 13.83 -14.05 -3.47
CA VAL A 114 12.35 -14.06 -3.49
C VAL A 114 11.83 -15.32 -4.20
N GLN A 115 12.38 -15.67 -5.36
CA GLN A 115 12.02 -16.89 -6.10
C GLN A 115 12.34 -18.19 -5.32
N SER A 116 13.24 -18.15 -4.35
CA SER A 116 13.63 -19.30 -3.54
C SER A 116 12.77 -19.47 -2.27
N LEU A 117 11.91 -18.50 -1.94
CA LEU A 117 11.07 -18.58 -0.75
C LEU A 117 9.91 -19.55 -0.97
N ALA A 118 9.71 -20.48 -0.03
CA ALA A 118 8.50 -21.29 0.01
C ALA A 118 7.29 -20.42 0.42
N ALA A 119 6.06 -20.84 0.06
CA ALA A 119 4.84 -20.08 0.36
C ALA A 119 4.66 -19.76 1.86
N GLN A 120 5.08 -20.67 2.75
CA GLN A 120 5.04 -20.42 4.19
C GLN A 120 6.06 -19.34 4.60
N GLU A 121 7.28 -19.39 4.06
CA GLU A 121 8.31 -18.39 4.35
C GLU A 121 7.95 -17.01 3.83
N GLN A 122 7.24 -16.95 2.70
CA GLN A 122 6.67 -15.71 2.18
C GLN A 122 5.66 -15.12 3.17
N ALA A 123 4.73 -15.94 3.68
CA ALA A 123 3.70 -15.51 4.62
C ALA A 123 4.23 -15.14 6.02
N GLU A 124 5.39 -15.68 6.41
CA GLU A 124 6.02 -15.45 7.71
C GLU A 124 7.24 -14.50 7.61
N LEU A 125 7.44 -13.87 6.45
CA LEU A 125 8.57 -12.99 6.23
C LEU A 125 8.47 -11.77 7.18
N PRO A 126 9.50 -11.48 7.99
CA PRO A 126 9.50 -10.29 8.82
C PRO A 126 9.35 -9.03 7.97
N ILE A 127 8.53 -8.10 8.44
CA ILE A 127 8.16 -6.89 7.69
C ILE A 127 9.37 -6.00 7.36
N GLU A 128 10.40 -6.03 8.21
CA GLU A 128 11.66 -5.32 7.98
C GLU A 128 12.43 -5.93 6.80
N ILE A 129 12.44 -7.26 6.68
CA ILE A 129 13.07 -7.96 5.56
C ILE A 129 12.28 -7.70 4.28
N GLU A 130 10.97 -7.84 4.32
CA GLU A 130 10.10 -7.57 3.18
C GLU A 130 10.34 -6.17 2.60
N ASN A 131 10.35 -5.15 3.47
CA ASN A 131 10.60 -3.76 3.09
C ASN A 131 11.97 -3.56 2.44
N ASP A 132 13.01 -4.20 2.96
CA ASP A 132 14.38 -4.07 2.43
C ASP A 132 14.47 -4.67 1.02
N LEU A 133 13.84 -5.83 0.78
CA LEU A 133 13.78 -6.47 -0.53
C LEU A 133 13.01 -5.60 -1.55
N LEU A 134 11.86 -5.06 -1.16
CA LEU A 134 11.04 -4.18 -1.99
C LEU A 134 11.82 -2.94 -2.42
N TRP A 135 12.56 -2.34 -1.49
CA TRP A 135 13.38 -1.15 -1.76
C TRP A 135 14.48 -1.41 -2.80
N ILE A 136 15.17 -2.54 -2.69
CA ILE A 136 16.22 -2.93 -3.65
C ILE A 136 15.63 -3.15 -5.05
N LEU A 137 14.51 -3.89 -5.13
CA LEU A 137 13.84 -4.17 -6.41
C LEU A 137 13.35 -2.89 -7.08
N MET A 138 12.74 -1.98 -6.31
CA MET A 138 12.29 -0.68 -6.82
C MET A 138 13.44 0.15 -7.38
N ARG A 139 14.57 0.28 -6.66
CA ARG A 139 15.71 1.08 -7.15
C ARG A 139 16.20 0.60 -8.51
N SER A 140 16.20 -0.71 -8.73
CA SER A 140 16.50 -1.28 -10.05
C SER A 140 15.44 -0.89 -11.08
N MET A 141 14.14 -0.98 -10.77
CA MET A 141 13.07 -0.59 -11.70
C MET A 141 13.14 0.88 -12.11
N LEU A 142 13.36 1.80 -11.16
CA LEU A 142 13.42 3.25 -11.44
C LEU A 142 14.58 3.63 -12.37
N ARG A 143 15.65 2.85 -12.42
CA ARG A 143 16.79 3.08 -13.33
C ARG A 143 16.59 2.52 -14.73
N GLU A 144 15.68 1.57 -14.88
CA GLU A 144 15.54 0.76 -16.09
C GLU A 144 14.36 1.17 -16.99
N VAL A 145 13.74 2.32 -16.70
CA VAL A 145 12.82 2.97 -17.63
C VAL A 145 13.66 3.78 -18.63
N ASP A 146 13.79 3.30 -19.85
CA ASP A 146 14.55 3.99 -20.90
C ASP A 146 13.79 5.19 -21.49
N GLU A 147 14.48 6.01 -22.31
CA GLU A 147 13.89 7.20 -22.96
C GLU A 147 12.70 6.87 -23.89
N THR A 148 12.54 5.60 -24.27
CA THR A 148 11.44 5.13 -25.12
C THR A 148 10.20 4.73 -24.32
N GLY A 149 10.31 4.71 -22.99
CA GLY A 149 9.26 4.21 -22.10
C GLY A 149 9.07 2.70 -22.18
N SER A 150 10.01 1.97 -22.80
CA SER A 150 9.95 0.52 -22.91
C SER A 150 10.47 -0.12 -21.61
N LYS A 151 9.70 -1.08 -21.08
CA LYS A 151 10.14 -1.91 -19.96
C LYS A 151 11.25 -2.85 -20.43
N SER A 152 12.38 -2.85 -19.74
CA SER A 152 13.44 -3.85 -19.98
C SER A 152 13.02 -5.21 -19.39
N THR A 153 13.66 -6.30 -19.81
CA THR A 153 13.47 -7.62 -19.17
C THR A 153 13.82 -7.60 -17.68
N SER A 154 14.78 -6.78 -17.26
CA SER A 154 15.14 -6.66 -15.83
C SER A 154 14.07 -5.90 -15.05
N TYR A 155 13.35 -4.97 -15.68
CA TYR A 155 12.18 -4.31 -15.11
C TYR A 155 11.07 -5.32 -14.86
N GLU A 156 10.72 -6.12 -15.88
CA GLU A 156 9.66 -7.14 -15.79
C GLU A 156 9.96 -8.17 -14.67
N LEU A 157 11.21 -8.62 -14.57
CA LEU A 157 11.62 -9.56 -13.51
C LEU A 157 11.57 -8.93 -12.10
N SER A 158 11.80 -7.62 -11.98
CA SER A 158 11.61 -6.91 -10.71
C SER A 158 10.13 -6.71 -10.37
N GLU A 159 9.31 -6.43 -11.38
CA GLU A 159 7.84 -6.34 -11.26
C GLU A 159 7.26 -7.67 -10.74
N GLU A 160 7.65 -8.81 -11.32
CA GLU A 160 7.24 -10.15 -10.87
C GLU A 160 7.67 -10.44 -9.41
N ALA A 161 8.89 -10.04 -9.04
CA ALA A 161 9.40 -10.25 -7.69
C ALA A 161 8.65 -9.41 -6.65
N ILE A 162 8.31 -8.15 -6.97
CA ILE A 162 7.51 -7.30 -6.09
C ILE A 162 6.09 -7.85 -5.97
N GLN A 163 5.47 -8.27 -7.08
CA GLN A 163 4.14 -8.88 -7.07
C GLN A 163 4.11 -10.15 -6.20
N THR A 164 5.20 -10.92 -6.20
CA THR A 164 5.35 -12.09 -5.32
C THR A 164 5.37 -11.69 -3.84
N LEU A 165 6.13 -10.66 -3.48
CA LEU A 165 6.17 -10.15 -2.10
C LEU A 165 4.80 -9.57 -1.67
N TYR A 166 4.12 -8.85 -2.56
CA TYR A 166 2.80 -8.28 -2.29
C TYR A 166 1.65 -9.29 -2.24
N ALA A 167 1.83 -10.52 -2.74
CA ALA A 167 0.83 -11.57 -2.57
C ALA A 167 0.64 -11.99 -1.09
N VAL A 168 1.58 -11.64 -0.22
CA VAL A 168 1.62 -12.01 1.20
C VAL A 168 1.88 -10.84 2.15
N ALA A 169 2.15 -9.66 1.61
CA ALA A 169 2.49 -8.46 2.37
C ALA A 169 1.43 -8.09 3.42
N THR A 170 1.89 -7.74 4.61
CA THR A 170 1.03 -7.24 5.67
C THR A 170 1.08 -5.71 5.75
N THR A 171 -0.07 -5.09 6.03
CA THR A 171 -0.12 -3.64 6.34
C THR A 171 0.68 -3.37 7.60
N GLN A 172 1.33 -2.21 7.69
CA GLN A 172 2.10 -1.83 8.87
C GLN A 172 1.20 -1.78 10.13
N PRO A 173 1.52 -2.48 11.23
CA PRO A 173 0.61 -2.61 12.38
C PRO A 173 0.19 -1.26 13.01
N ALA A 174 1.12 -0.30 13.08
CA ALA A 174 0.84 1.04 13.60
C ALA A 174 -0.17 1.78 12.69
N PHE A 175 0.03 1.68 11.38
CA PHE A 175 -0.87 2.27 10.38
C PHE A 175 -2.24 1.60 10.40
N GLU A 176 -2.29 0.26 10.51
CA GLU A 176 -3.52 -0.51 10.61
C GLU A 176 -4.34 -0.10 11.85
N LYS A 177 -3.68 0.08 13.00
CA LYS A 177 -4.35 0.55 14.23
C LYS A 177 -4.97 1.94 14.06
N GLN A 178 -4.24 2.88 13.46
CA GLN A 178 -4.76 4.22 13.18
C GLN A 178 -5.91 4.16 12.17
N ASN A 179 -5.77 3.36 11.13
CA ASN A 179 -6.79 3.16 10.12
C ASN A 179 -8.08 2.59 10.71
N LYS A 180 -7.97 1.57 11.57
CA LYS A 180 -9.13 0.99 12.26
C LYS A 180 -9.86 2.02 13.11
N HIS A 181 -9.14 2.88 13.83
CA HIS A 181 -9.77 3.95 14.60
C HIS A 181 -10.54 4.92 13.69
N ARG A 182 -9.89 5.38 12.62
CA ARG A 182 -10.52 6.27 11.62
C ARG A 182 -11.74 5.64 10.95
N ALA A 183 -11.66 4.36 10.60
CA ALA A 183 -12.76 3.60 10.02
C ALA A 183 -13.98 3.51 10.97
N LEU A 184 -13.74 3.32 12.27
CA LEU A 184 -14.81 3.34 13.27
C LEU A 184 -15.41 4.74 13.45
N ASP A 185 -14.60 5.79 13.39
CA ASP A 185 -15.10 7.17 13.46
C ASP A 185 -15.96 7.53 12.24
N ILE A 186 -15.54 7.10 11.04
CA ILE A 186 -16.35 7.21 9.82
C ILE A 186 -17.68 6.47 10.00
N ALA A 187 -17.62 5.22 10.44
CA ALA A 187 -18.82 4.42 10.67
C ALA A 187 -19.78 5.08 11.66
N ALA A 188 -19.27 5.68 12.73
CA ALA A 188 -20.09 6.40 13.71
C ALA A 188 -20.80 7.63 13.12
N GLN A 189 -20.23 8.29 12.11
CA GLN A 189 -20.87 9.41 11.41
C GLN A 189 -21.90 8.99 10.36
N LEU A 190 -21.77 7.77 9.84
CA LEU A 190 -22.73 7.19 8.90
C LEU A 190 -23.87 6.48 9.64
N ASN A 191 -23.61 5.94 10.82
CA ASN A 191 -24.59 5.30 11.69
C ASN A 191 -25.55 6.34 12.30
N GLY A 192 -26.86 6.07 12.23
CA GLY A 192 -27.89 6.99 12.73
C GLY A 192 -28.10 8.23 11.86
N ASP A 193 -27.47 8.28 10.68
CA ASP A 193 -27.80 9.26 9.67
C ASP A 193 -29.13 8.88 9.02
N GLY A 194 -30.17 9.69 9.28
CA GLY A 194 -31.54 9.39 8.83
C GLY A 194 -31.67 9.24 7.30
N PHE A 195 -30.77 9.83 6.51
CA PHE A 195 -30.77 9.67 5.06
C PHE A 195 -30.15 8.33 4.65
N ILE A 196 -29.01 7.94 5.25
CA ILE A 196 -28.38 6.64 5.00
C ILE A 196 -29.25 5.49 5.53
N ASP A 197 -29.86 5.65 6.71
CA ASP A 197 -30.83 4.68 7.26
C ASP A 197 -32.07 4.56 6.36
N GLY A 198 -32.54 5.69 5.82
CA GLY A 198 -33.60 5.73 4.81
C GLY A 198 -33.21 4.95 3.55
N ALA A 199 -31.98 5.14 3.06
CA ALA A 199 -31.47 4.45 1.90
C ALA A 199 -31.34 2.94 2.14
N LYS A 200 -30.76 2.53 3.29
CA LYS A 200 -30.66 1.13 3.72
C LYS A 200 -32.00 0.41 3.69
N ASN A 201 -33.04 1.04 4.25
CA ASN A 201 -34.35 0.41 4.41
C ASN A 201 -35.18 0.41 3.11
N ASN A 202 -34.92 1.36 2.20
CA ASN A 202 -35.77 1.56 1.01
C ASN A 202 -35.02 1.38 -0.31
N TRP A 203 -33.77 0.92 -0.30
CA TRP A 203 -32.85 0.88 -1.44
C TRP A 203 -33.48 0.39 -2.74
N LYS A 204 -34.17 -0.75 -2.68
CA LYS A 204 -34.81 -1.39 -3.85
C LYS A 204 -35.91 -0.53 -4.48
N SER A 205 -36.58 0.30 -3.69
CA SER A 205 -37.64 1.20 -4.15
C SER A 205 -37.14 2.59 -4.56
N MET A 206 -35.89 2.94 -4.23
CA MET A 206 -35.32 4.23 -4.61
C MET A 206 -35.12 4.34 -6.12
N SER A 207 -35.34 5.54 -6.65
CA SER A 207 -34.99 5.85 -8.04
C SER A 207 -33.46 5.78 -8.23
N PRO A 208 -32.97 5.54 -9.46
CA PRO A 208 -31.54 5.57 -9.74
C PRO A 208 -30.85 6.87 -9.27
N THR A 209 -31.50 8.02 -9.47
CA THR A 209 -30.98 9.32 -9.01
C THR A 209 -30.84 9.37 -7.49
N ALA A 210 -31.86 8.92 -6.74
CA ALA A 210 -31.80 8.91 -5.28
C ALA A 210 -30.74 7.94 -4.76
N ARG A 211 -30.51 6.80 -5.44
CA ARG A 211 -29.42 5.88 -5.11
C ARG A 211 -28.06 6.56 -5.27
N ILE A 212 -27.83 7.24 -6.39
CA ILE A 212 -26.58 7.99 -6.61
C ILE A 212 -26.39 9.11 -5.58
N GLU A 213 -27.45 9.81 -5.19
CA GLU A 213 -27.39 10.83 -4.14
C GLU A 213 -26.96 10.22 -2.79
N ALA A 214 -27.56 9.09 -2.39
CA ALA A 214 -27.15 8.34 -1.19
C ALA A 214 -25.67 7.92 -1.22
N LEU A 215 -25.21 7.37 -2.35
CA LEU A 215 -23.81 7.00 -2.51
C LEU A 215 -22.88 8.22 -2.48
N THR A 216 -23.30 9.34 -3.07
CA THR A 216 -22.52 10.59 -3.05
C THR A 216 -22.38 11.12 -1.62
N THR A 217 -23.44 11.04 -0.81
CA THR A 217 -23.38 11.40 0.61
C THR A 217 -22.41 10.52 1.38
N ILE A 218 -22.48 9.20 1.19
CA ILE A 218 -21.56 8.23 1.80
C ILE A 218 -20.12 8.53 1.42
N ALA A 219 -19.86 8.73 0.12
CA ALA A 219 -18.54 8.97 -0.41
C ALA A 219 -17.92 10.26 0.17
N ASN A 220 -18.69 11.36 0.17
CA ASN A 220 -18.21 12.66 0.66
C ASN A 220 -17.97 12.67 2.18
N ARG A 221 -18.80 11.98 2.97
CA ARG A 221 -18.57 11.85 4.41
C ARG A 221 -17.31 11.04 4.71
N THR A 222 -17.13 9.94 3.99
CA THR A 222 -15.93 9.11 4.08
C THR A 222 -14.69 9.91 3.69
N ALA A 223 -14.75 10.63 2.55
CA ALA A 223 -13.67 11.47 2.05
C ALA A 223 -13.28 12.57 3.03
N HIS A 224 -14.25 13.29 3.59
CA HIS A 224 -14.01 14.35 4.57
C HIS A 224 -13.23 13.84 5.79
N GLN A 225 -13.54 12.63 6.28
CA GLN A 225 -12.81 12.04 7.41
C GLN A 225 -11.40 11.58 7.07
N PHE A 226 -11.13 11.28 5.81
CA PHE A 226 -9.77 11.09 5.31
C PHE A 226 -9.04 12.42 5.07
N GLY A 227 -9.68 13.58 5.30
CA GLY A 227 -9.12 14.89 5.00
C GLY A 227 -9.03 15.18 3.50
N LEU A 228 -9.83 14.47 2.69
CA LEU A 228 -9.97 14.70 1.26
C LEU A 228 -11.02 15.79 0.98
N PRO A 229 -10.93 16.48 -0.17
CA PRO A 229 -12.07 17.21 -0.71
C PRO A 229 -13.23 16.25 -1.03
N ASN A 230 -14.41 16.81 -1.28
CA ASN A 230 -15.54 16.05 -1.81
C ASN A 230 -15.13 15.32 -3.10
N VAL A 231 -15.58 14.07 -3.23
CA VAL A 231 -15.32 13.21 -4.38
C VAL A 231 -16.47 13.31 -5.38
N GLU A 232 -16.14 13.29 -6.66
CA GLU A 232 -17.15 13.28 -7.73
C GLU A 232 -17.55 11.83 -8.05
N LEU A 233 -18.82 11.49 -7.81
CA LEU A 233 -19.40 10.23 -8.29
C LEU A 233 -19.99 10.43 -9.68
N VAL A 234 -19.39 9.76 -10.67
CA VAL A 234 -19.84 9.82 -12.07
C VAL A 234 -20.58 8.54 -12.40
N PRO A 235 -21.92 8.59 -12.54
CA PRO A 235 -22.68 7.43 -12.97
C PRO A 235 -22.36 7.11 -14.44
N TYR A 236 -22.15 5.83 -14.73
CA TYR A 236 -22.07 5.32 -16.09
C TYR A 236 -22.88 4.03 -16.20
N GLU A 237 -23.27 3.65 -17.42
CA GLU A 237 -23.96 2.39 -17.64
C GLU A 237 -23.20 1.55 -18.67
N GLU A 238 -22.63 0.43 -18.22
CA GLU A 238 -21.96 -0.49 -19.13
C GLU A 238 -22.97 -1.43 -19.81
N LYS A 239 -23.13 -1.26 -21.12
CA LYS A 239 -24.05 -2.07 -21.95
C LYS A 239 -23.70 -3.55 -22.00
N LYS A 240 -22.45 -3.93 -21.69
CA LYS A 240 -21.99 -5.32 -21.72
C LYS A 240 -22.29 -6.01 -20.38
N ARG A 241 -23.27 -6.92 -20.37
CA ARG A 241 -23.65 -7.76 -19.22
C ARG A 241 -22.54 -8.61 -18.59
N ARG A 242 -21.37 -8.72 -19.24
CA ARG A 242 -20.23 -9.52 -18.74
C ARG A 242 -19.38 -8.80 -17.70
N SER A 243 -19.50 -7.47 -17.61
CA SER A 243 -18.81 -6.69 -16.58
C SER A 243 -19.56 -6.82 -15.26
N LYS A 244 -18.82 -7.14 -14.19
CA LYS A 244 -19.32 -7.18 -12.80
C LYS A 244 -18.74 -6.04 -11.96
N VAL A 245 -18.13 -5.06 -12.61
CA VAL A 245 -17.52 -3.92 -11.94
C VAL A 245 -18.63 -2.97 -11.53
N VAL A 246 -18.82 -2.82 -10.22
CA VAL A 246 -19.80 -1.91 -9.60
C VAL A 246 -19.25 -0.48 -9.58
N GLY A 247 -17.96 -0.33 -9.27
CA GLY A 247 -17.29 0.97 -9.20
C GLY A 247 -15.83 0.90 -9.62
N GLN A 248 -15.25 2.07 -9.90
CA GLN A 248 -13.83 2.23 -10.18
C GLN A 248 -13.38 3.66 -9.84
N PHE A 249 -12.28 3.78 -9.12
CA PHE A 249 -11.54 5.02 -8.97
C PHE A 249 -10.71 5.33 -10.22
N SER A 250 -10.85 6.54 -10.75
CA SER A 250 -10.14 7.02 -11.93
C SER A 250 -9.78 8.50 -11.77
N GLN A 251 -8.48 8.79 -11.71
CA GLN A 251 -7.92 10.13 -11.51
C GLN A 251 -8.38 10.77 -10.20
N ASP A 252 -9.46 11.55 -10.24
CA ASP A 252 -10.08 12.26 -9.12
C ASP A 252 -11.57 11.92 -8.95
N LYS A 253 -12.07 10.94 -9.71
CA LYS A 253 -13.48 10.57 -9.77
C LYS A 253 -13.70 9.12 -9.38
N ILE A 254 -14.91 8.85 -8.90
CA ILE A 254 -15.41 7.51 -8.66
C ILE A 254 -16.48 7.24 -9.72
N LEU A 255 -16.17 6.35 -10.65
CA LEU A 255 -17.12 5.89 -11.65
C LEU A 255 -18.02 4.82 -11.02
N ILE A 256 -19.34 4.97 -11.11
CA ILE A 256 -20.30 3.98 -10.57
C ILE A 256 -21.17 3.43 -11.69
N ASN A 257 -21.18 2.10 -11.82
CA ASN A 257 -21.97 1.40 -12.82
C ASN A 257 -23.42 1.29 -12.37
N THR A 258 -24.32 2.02 -13.03
CA THR A 258 -25.73 2.12 -12.64
C THR A 258 -26.61 0.99 -13.17
N ARG A 259 -25.99 -0.06 -13.75
CA ARG A 259 -26.72 -1.24 -14.23
C ARG A 259 -27.49 -1.90 -13.09
N GLY A 260 -28.79 -2.11 -13.29
CA GLY A 260 -29.72 -2.49 -12.21
C GLY A 260 -29.27 -3.67 -11.35
N ASP A 261 -28.79 -4.76 -11.97
CA ASP A 261 -28.34 -5.97 -11.25
C ASP A 261 -27.10 -5.74 -10.36
N LEU A 262 -26.28 -4.73 -10.66
CA LEU A 262 -25.13 -4.35 -9.84
C LEU A 262 -25.50 -3.39 -8.71
N MET A 263 -26.68 -2.78 -8.80
CA MET A 263 -27.18 -1.78 -7.86
C MET A 263 -28.23 -2.37 -6.91
N ASP A 264 -28.44 -3.69 -6.88
CA ASP A 264 -29.52 -4.34 -6.13
C ASP A 264 -29.17 -4.56 -4.64
N ASP A 265 -27.89 -4.75 -4.32
CA ASP A 265 -27.41 -4.93 -2.95
C ASP A 265 -26.81 -3.61 -2.42
N PHE A 266 -27.54 -2.96 -1.51
CA PHE A 266 -27.08 -1.73 -0.86
C PHE A 266 -25.71 -1.91 -0.18
N ARG A 267 -25.49 -3.05 0.48
CA ARG A 267 -24.27 -3.31 1.25
C ARG A 267 -23.06 -3.41 0.32
N GLU A 268 -23.21 -4.12 -0.80
CA GLU A 268 -22.15 -4.27 -1.81
C GLU A 268 -21.79 -2.92 -2.44
N VAL A 269 -22.79 -2.13 -2.83
CA VAL A 269 -22.55 -0.82 -3.46
C VAL A 269 -21.99 0.20 -2.47
N PHE A 270 -22.45 0.19 -1.21
CA PHE A 270 -21.86 1.00 -0.14
C PHE A 270 -20.39 0.62 0.05
N ASN A 271 -20.08 -0.67 0.22
CA ASN A 271 -18.70 -1.13 0.35
C ASN A 271 -17.83 -0.71 -0.83
N THR A 272 -18.33 -0.88 -2.05
CA THR A 272 -17.65 -0.44 -3.28
C THR A 272 -17.32 1.05 -3.22
N VAL A 273 -18.29 1.91 -2.89
CA VAL A 273 -18.05 3.36 -2.84
C VAL A 273 -16.98 3.72 -1.81
N VAL A 274 -17.03 3.11 -0.62
CA VAL A 274 -16.00 3.35 0.41
C VAL A 274 -14.63 2.83 -0.04
N HIS A 275 -14.59 1.67 -0.70
CA HIS A 275 -13.38 1.09 -1.28
C HIS A 275 -12.75 2.07 -2.29
N GLU A 276 -13.53 2.61 -3.22
CA GLU A 276 -13.01 3.58 -4.19
C GLU A 276 -12.57 4.91 -3.55
N VAL A 277 -13.24 5.37 -2.47
CA VAL A 277 -12.76 6.51 -1.68
C VAL A 277 -11.42 6.22 -1.00
N CYS A 278 -11.18 4.97 -0.57
CA CYS A 278 -9.88 4.58 -0.01
C CYS A 278 -8.78 4.70 -1.06
N HIS A 279 -9.04 4.36 -2.32
CA HIS A 279 -8.08 4.59 -3.41
C HIS A 279 -7.80 6.08 -3.63
N ALA A 280 -8.83 6.94 -3.55
CA ALA A 280 -8.63 8.39 -3.59
C ALA A 280 -7.76 8.90 -2.43
N TYR A 281 -7.99 8.39 -1.21
CA TYR A 281 -7.18 8.72 -0.03
C TYR A 281 -5.73 8.29 -0.22
N GLN A 282 -5.50 7.05 -0.61
CA GLN A 282 -4.16 6.50 -0.84
C GLN A 282 -3.40 7.29 -1.92
N ALA A 283 -4.08 7.68 -3.01
CA ALA A 283 -3.48 8.48 -4.08
C ALA A 283 -3.04 9.86 -3.57
N GLN A 284 -3.92 10.56 -2.85
CA GLN A 284 -3.58 11.86 -2.26
C GLN A 284 -2.50 11.75 -1.18
N LEU A 285 -2.53 10.69 -0.36
CA LEU A 285 -1.54 10.44 0.67
C LEU A 285 -0.16 10.28 0.05
N VAL A 286 -0.05 9.48 -1.03
CA VAL A 286 1.19 9.32 -1.79
C VAL A 286 1.64 10.66 -2.39
N GLU A 287 0.76 11.38 -3.09
CA GLU A 287 1.11 12.64 -3.73
C GLU A 287 1.64 13.67 -2.72
N LYS A 288 0.90 13.90 -1.62
CA LYS A 288 1.31 14.85 -0.57
C LYS A 288 2.64 14.43 0.07
N SER A 289 2.79 13.16 0.40
CA SER A 289 4.01 12.66 1.04
C SER A 289 5.24 12.85 0.15
N MET A 290 5.11 12.61 -1.15
CA MET A 290 6.19 12.83 -2.11
C MET A 290 6.50 14.31 -2.29
N ALA A 291 5.47 15.17 -2.38
CA ALA A 291 5.63 16.61 -2.47
C ALA A 291 6.30 17.23 -1.24
N ASP A 292 5.99 16.71 -0.05
CA ASP A 292 6.55 17.17 1.23
C ASP A 292 7.96 16.62 1.50
N GLY A 293 8.49 15.76 0.62
CA GLY A 293 9.81 15.15 0.80
C GLY A 293 9.86 14.17 1.97
N MET A 294 8.80 13.38 2.16
CA MET A 294 8.72 12.37 3.22
C MET A 294 9.94 11.44 3.18
N THR A 295 10.64 11.32 4.31
CA THR A 295 11.82 10.47 4.44
C THR A 295 11.50 9.17 5.19
N SER A 296 12.45 8.23 5.16
CA SER A 296 12.34 6.94 5.84
C SER A 296 12.13 7.01 7.36
N SER A 297 12.36 8.16 7.99
CA SER A 297 12.10 8.36 9.42
C SER A 297 10.65 8.73 9.74
N HIS A 298 9.82 9.05 8.73
CA HIS A 298 8.41 9.34 8.95
C HIS A 298 7.66 8.05 9.33
N PRO A 299 6.78 8.06 10.35
CA PRO A 299 6.09 6.86 10.84
C PRO A 299 5.26 6.15 9.76
N ASP A 300 4.69 6.92 8.82
CA ASP A 300 3.87 6.37 7.74
C ASP A 300 4.67 6.02 6.47
N PHE A 301 5.98 6.31 6.42
CA PHE A 301 6.79 6.19 5.20
C PHE A 301 6.64 4.83 4.55
N GLN A 302 6.74 3.75 5.34
CA GLN A 302 6.68 2.39 4.81
C GLN A 302 5.34 2.08 4.14
N GLN A 303 4.24 2.54 4.70
CA GLN A 303 2.92 2.29 4.13
C GLN A 303 2.68 3.12 2.88
N VAL A 304 3.04 4.41 2.92
CA VAL A 304 2.95 5.31 1.76
C VAL A 304 3.81 4.78 0.62
N PHE A 305 5.01 4.31 0.94
CA PHE A 305 5.92 3.70 0.00
C PHE A 305 5.33 2.43 -0.61
N ALA A 306 4.73 1.55 0.19
CA ALA A 306 4.06 0.34 -0.31
C ALA A 306 2.90 0.67 -1.26
N PHE A 307 2.10 1.70 -0.96
CA PHE A 307 1.05 2.16 -1.86
C PHE A 307 1.62 2.68 -3.18
N TRP A 308 2.57 3.62 -3.11
CA TRP A 308 3.21 4.19 -4.30
C TRP A 308 3.84 3.12 -5.19
N LEU A 309 4.55 2.17 -4.60
CA LEU A 309 5.21 1.09 -5.34
C LEU A 309 4.17 0.15 -5.96
N ASN A 310 3.12 -0.22 -5.21
CA ASN A 310 2.05 -1.05 -5.74
C ASN A 310 1.33 -0.40 -6.93
N TRP A 311 1.18 0.93 -6.99
CA TRP A 311 0.67 1.63 -8.19
C TRP A 311 1.52 1.42 -9.45
N GLN A 312 2.84 1.29 -9.29
CA GLN A 312 3.75 1.10 -10.42
C GLN A 312 3.59 -0.29 -11.02
N VAL A 313 3.44 -1.31 -10.17
CA VAL A 313 3.40 -2.75 -10.52
C VAL A 313 2.02 -3.38 -10.35
N TYR A 314 0.97 -2.55 -10.36
CA TYR A 314 -0.39 -2.96 -10.02
C TYR A 314 -0.86 -4.12 -10.89
N MET A 315 -1.26 -5.20 -10.24
CA MET A 315 -1.92 -6.33 -10.89
C MET A 315 -3.42 -6.05 -10.95
N PRO A 316 -4.05 -6.07 -12.14
CA PRO A 316 -5.49 -5.93 -12.23
C PRO A 316 -6.20 -7.21 -11.78
N ALA A 317 -7.47 -7.08 -11.38
CA ALA A 317 -8.32 -8.22 -11.08
C ALA A 317 -8.45 -9.16 -12.30
N SER A 318 -8.22 -10.45 -12.08
CA SER A 318 -8.43 -11.50 -13.08
C SER A 318 -9.60 -12.40 -12.75
N ARG A 319 -10.09 -13.12 -13.75
CA ARG A 319 -11.14 -14.15 -13.60
C ARG A 319 -10.63 -15.46 -13.00
N GLN A 320 -9.31 -15.67 -12.93
CA GLN A 320 -8.74 -16.84 -12.26
C GLN A 320 -8.70 -16.62 -10.74
N SER A 321 -9.12 -17.62 -9.96
CA SER A 321 -9.28 -17.47 -8.50
C SER A 321 -7.98 -17.20 -7.75
N SER A 322 -6.87 -17.80 -8.17
CA SER A 322 -5.53 -17.55 -7.61
C SER A 322 -5.08 -16.12 -7.85
N GLU A 323 -5.26 -15.61 -9.07
CA GLU A 323 -4.92 -14.24 -9.46
C GLU A 323 -5.87 -13.23 -8.79
N HIS A 324 -7.14 -13.58 -8.56
CA HIS A 324 -8.06 -12.74 -7.80
C HIS A 324 -7.67 -12.64 -6.31
N ARG A 325 -7.18 -13.72 -5.71
CA ARG A 325 -6.62 -13.66 -4.34
C ARG A 325 -5.39 -12.76 -4.30
N GLN A 326 -4.44 -12.95 -5.21
CA GLN A 326 -3.25 -12.10 -5.29
C GLN A 326 -3.62 -10.63 -5.47
N TYR A 327 -4.57 -10.34 -6.37
CA TYR A 327 -5.13 -9.01 -6.55
C TYR A 327 -5.59 -8.39 -5.22
N ARG A 328 -6.44 -9.09 -4.46
CA ARG A 328 -6.98 -8.57 -3.18
C ARG A 328 -5.93 -8.44 -2.06
N MET A 329 -4.81 -9.15 -2.17
CA MET A 329 -3.72 -9.07 -1.19
C MET A 329 -2.75 -7.92 -1.45
N GLN A 330 -2.79 -7.30 -2.64
CA GLN A 330 -1.94 -6.16 -2.94
C GLN A 330 -2.15 -5.03 -1.91
N PRO A 331 -1.11 -4.28 -1.52
CA PRO A 331 -1.20 -3.23 -0.50
C PRO A 331 -2.37 -2.26 -0.69
N LEU A 332 -2.62 -1.81 -1.94
CA LEU A 332 -3.72 -0.89 -2.24
C LEU A 332 -5.08 -1.51 -1.96
N GLU A 333 -5.28 -2.72 -2.47
CA GLU A 333 -6.52 -3.47 -2.40
C GLU A 333 -6.82 -3.97 -0.99
N ALA A 334 -5.83 -4.55 -0.31
CA ALA A 334 -5.97 -5.08 1.04
C ALA A 334 -6.39 -3.98 2.02
N TYR A 335 -5.78 -2.79 1.91
CA TYR A 335 -6.18 -1.62 2.68
C TYR A 335 -7.61 -1.16 2.33
N ALA A 336 -7.93 -1.00 1.05
CA ALA A 336 -9.23 -0.49 0.62
C ALA A 336 -10.38 -1.43 1.03
N TRP A 337 -10.22 -2.75 0.82
CA TRP A 337 -11.19 -3.76 1.26
C TRP A 337 -11.34 -3.80 2.78
N SER A 338 -10.25 -3.92 3.53
CA SER A 338 -10.33 -4.02 5.00
C SER A 338 -10.98 -2.78 5.64
N THR A 339 -10.66 -1.60 5.11
CA THR A 339 -11.22 -0.32 5.58
C THR A 339 -12.71 -0.23 5.26
N ALA A 340 -13.10 -0.55 4.03
CA ALA A 340 -14.50 -0.57 3.61
C ALA A 340 -15.32 -1.58 4.42
N ASP A 341 -14.79 -2.78 4.66
CA ASP A 341 -15.45 -3.81 5.46
C ASP A 341 -15.71 -3.34 6.89
N ILE A 342 -14.72 -2.72 7.55
CA ILE A 342 -14.90 -2.16 8.91
C ILE A 342 -15.98 -1.08 8.92
N ILE A 343 -15.92 -0.13 7.98
CA ILE A 343 -16.87 0.98 7.90
C ILE A 343 -18.29 0.47 7.70
N VAL A 344 -18.48 -0.41 6.71
CA VAL A 344 -19.80 -0.93 6.35
C VAL A 344 -20.37 -1.81 7.45
N GLU A 345 -19.59 -2.71 8.04
CA GLU A 345 -20.07 -3.53 9.16
C GLU A 345 -20.51 -2.68 10.34
N ALA A 346 -19.67 -1.72 10.76
CA ALA A 346 -19.97 -0.88 11.91
C ALA A 346 -21.13 0.08 11.63
N ALA A 347 -21.22 0.66 10.43
CA ALA A 347 -22.31 1.57 10.06
C ALA A 347 -23.66 0.84 9.93
N LEU A 348 -23.66 -0.42 9.48
CA LEU A 348 -24.88 -1.20 9.27
C LEU A 348 -25.36 -2.00 10.48
N ALA A 349 -24.48 -2.23 11.47
CA ALA A 349 -24.82 -2.99 12.67
C ALA A 349 -25.98 -2.37 13.48
N GLY A 350 -26.17 -1.06 13.41
CA GLY A 350 -27.14 -0.31 14.24
C GLY A 350 -26.80 -0.40 15.74
N ASN A 351 -27.32 0.53 16.55
CA ASN A 351 -27.24 0.40 18.01
C ASN A 351 -28.09 -0.81 18.44
N LYS A 352 -27.48 -1.98 18.57
CA LYS A 352 -28.08 -3.13 19.25
C LYS A 352 -28.24 -2.86 20.74
#